data_AF-A0A2V9NCE3-F1
#
_entry.id   AF-A0A2V9NCE3-F1
#
_cell.length_a   1.000
_cell.length_b   1.000
_cell.length_c   1.000
_cell.angle_alpha   90.00
_cell.angle_beta   90.00
_cell.angle_gamma   90.00
#
_symmetry.space_group_name_H-M   'P 1'
#
loop_
_entity.id
_entity.type
_entity.pdbx_description
1 polymer ?
#
loop_
_entity_poly.entity_id
_entity_poly.type
_entity_poly.pdbx_seq_one_letter_code
_entity_poly.pdbx_strand_id
1 'polypeptide(L)'
;MGDRNWHYAVDYAIAGSQLQFALEGDVHHGALDFMASAFDDDGKALSRIASRTTADLKPSSYQDMMVGGFRLHQEFDVPINATSLRLGVEDELNRKLGTVVISLPVPPAPNEPTSAKARSLPEIEPD
;
A
#
# COMPACT_ATOMS: atom_id res chain seq x y z
N MET A 1 15.04 -21.79 -11.11
CA MET A 1 13.68 -22.03 -10.56
C MET A 1 13.18 -20.66 -10.16
N GLY A 2 12.21 -20.09 -10.86
CA GLY A 2 11.78 -18.71 -10.58
C GLY A 2 11.10 -18.64 -9.22
N ASP A 3 11.45 -17.64 -8.42
CA ASP A 3 10.82 -17.41 -7.12
C ASP A 3 9.33 -17.11 -7.34
N ARG A 4 8.46 -17.91 -6.70
CA ARG A 4 7.01 -17.72 -6.77
C ARG A 4 6.61 -16.65 -5.77
N ASN A 5 5.89 -15.64 -6.26
CA ASN A 5 5.37 -14.55 -5.45
C ASN A 5 3.83 -14.57 -5.43
N TRP A 6 3.26 -14.14 -4.30
CA TRP A 6 1.89 -13.66 -4.20
C TRP A 6 1.83 -12.22 -4.64
N HIS A 7 0.73 -11.85 -5.28
CA HIS A 7 0.44 -10.47 -5.62
C HIS A 7 -0.70 -9.97 -4.71
N TYR A 8 -0.40 -8.96 -3.90
CA TYR A 8 -1.37 -8.36 -2.97
C TYR A 8 -1.60 -6.90 -3.34
N ALA A 9 -2.86 -6.47 -3.28
CA ALA A 9 -3.24 -5.06 -3.27
C ALA A 9 -3.71 -4.67 -1.88
N VAL A 10 -3.24 -3.53 -1.38
CA VAL A 10 -3.58 -3.02 -0.04
C VAL A 10 -4.07 -1.58 -0.16
N ASP A 11 -5.31 -1.37 0.26
CA ASP A 11 -5.89 -0.05 0.44
C ASP A 11 -5.84 0.37 1.90
N TYR A 12 -5.31 1.55 2.17
CA TYR A 12 -5.27 2.13 3.51
C TYR A 12 -5.30 3.65 3.48
N ALA A 13 -5.58 4.25 4.63
CA ALA A 13 -5.67 5.70 4.77
C ALA A 13 -4.99 6.17 6.05
N ILE A 14 -4.40 7.36 5.96
CA ILE A 14 -3.86 8.10 7.11
C ILE A 14 -4.83 9.24 7.40
N ALA A 15 -5.27 9.38 8.65
CA ALA A 15 -6.15 10.48 9.02
C ALA A 15 -5.42 11.81 8.79
N GLY A 16 -6.05 12.73 8.06
CA GLY A 16 -5.42 14.01 7.69
C GLY A 16 -4.97 14.81 8.91
N SER A 17 -5.73 14.75 10.00
CA SER A 17 -5.40 15.36 11.29
C SER A 17 -4.13 14.83 11.96
N GLN A 18 -3.56 13.71 11.48
CA GLN A 18 -2.30 13.16 11.98
C GLN A 18 -1.09 13.58 11.15
N LEU A 19 -1.31 14.21 9.99
CA LEU A 19 -0.29 14.61 9.04
C LEU A 19 0.06 16.09 9.20
N GLN A 20 1.35 16.38 9.13
CA GLN A 20 1.90 17.72 9.20
C GLN A 20 2.12 18.28 7.80
N PHE A 21 1.81 19.57 7.65
CA PHE A 21 2.08 20.34 6.45
C PHE A 21 2.79 21.64 6.83
N ALA A 22 3.69 22.10 5.95
CA ALA A 22 4.31 23.41 6.02
C ALA A 22 3.57 24.35 5.06
N LEU A 23 3.14 25.51 5.55
CA LEU A 23 2.47 26.52 4.72
C LEU A 23 3.51 27.46 4.10
N GLU A 24 3.52 27.54 2.77
CA GLU A 24 4.30 28.53 2.01
C GLU A 24 3.37 29.28 1.05
N GLY A 25 3.18 30.58 1.30
CA GLY A 25 2.15 31.36 0.62
C GLY A 25 0.75 30.81 0.91
N ASP A 26 0.11 30.22 -0.10
CA ASP A 26 -1.22 29.60 -0.02
C ASP A 26 -1.18 28.08 -0.28
N VAL A 27 0.03 27.49 -0.32
CA VAL A 27 0.24 26.07 -0.60
C VAL A 27 0.71 25.36 0.67
N HIS A 28 0.08 24.23 0.98
CA HIS A 28 0.44 23.35 2.08
C HIS A 28 1.30 22.21 1.54
N HIS A 29 2.55 22.15 1.98
CA HIS A 29 3.55 21.18 1.57
C HIS A 29 3.66 20.05 2.58
N GLY A 30 3.50 18.81 2.13
CA GLY A 30 3.68 17.59 2.93
C GLY A 30 4.70 16.66 2.29
N ALA A 31 5.35 15.82 3.11
CA ALA A 31 6.26 14.80 2.66
C ALA A 31 6.09 13.53 3.50
N LEU A 32 5.92 12.40 2.82
CA LEU A 32 5.69 11.09 3.42
C LEU A 32 6.63 10.06 2.82
N ASP A 33 7.25 9.27 3.70
CA ASP A 33 8.03 8.10 3.34
C ASP A 33 7.22 6.83 3.63
N PHE A 34 6.95 6.05 2.59
CA PHE A 34 6.27 4.77 2.67
C PHE A 34 7.28 3.64 2.63
N MET A 35 7.09 2.65 3.48
CA MET A 35 7.96 1.48 3.60
C MET A 35 7.09 0.22 3.65
N ALA A 36 7.49 -0.81 2.92
CA ALA A 36 6.91 -2.13 2.98
C ALA A 36 8.00 -3.19 3.10
N SER A 37 7.79 -4.20 3.91
CA SER A 37 8.73 -5.31 4.08
C SER A 37 7.99 -6.62 4.32
N ALA A 38 8.32 -7.63 3.53
CA ALA A 38 7.85 -9.00 3.77
C ALA A 38 8.87 -9.75 4.63
N PHE A 39 8.39 -10.57 5.57
CA PHE A 39 9.22 -11.34 6.49
C PHE A 39 8.83 -12.81 6.48
N ASP A 40 9.81 -13.71 6.68
CA ASP A 40 9.57 -15.12 7.00
C ASP A 40 9.25 -15.31 8.50
N ASP A 41 9.04 -16.58 8.90
CA ASP A 41 8.68 -16.98 10.27
C ASP A 41 9.78 -16.68 11.30
N ASP A 42 11.04 -16.64 10.86
CA ASP A 42 12.19 -16.26 11.69
C ASP A 42 12.32 -14.73 11.85
N GLY A 43 11.43 -13.96 11.20
CA GLY A 43 11.45 -12.51 11.20
C GLY A 43 12.55 -11.91 10.32
N LYS A 44 13.12 -12.69 9.39
CA LYS A 44 14.07 -12.19 8.39
C LYS A 44 13.31 -11.55 7.23
N ALA A 45 13.75 -10.35 6.85
CA ALA A 45 13.18 -9.66 5.70
C ALA A 45 13.52 -10.42 4.41
N LEU A 46 12.49 -10.77 3.65
CA LEU A 46 12.58 -11.42 2.35
C LEU A 46 12.53 -10.41 1.20
N SER A 47 11.80 -9.31 1.38
CA SER A 47 11.75 -8.20 0.43
C SER A 47 11.53 -6.87 1.15
N ARG A 48 11.96 -5.78 0.51
CA ARG A 48 11.80 -4.41 0.98
C ARG A 48 11.52 -3.46 -0.16
N ILE A 49 10.55 -2.58 0.03
CA ILE A 49 10.24 -1.48 -0.89
C ILE A 49 10.10 -0.22 -0.05
N ALA A 50 10.64 0.89 -0.55
CA ALA A 50 10.42 2.20 0.05
C ALA A 50 10.17 3.22 -1.07
N SER A 51 9.27 4.16 -0.82
CA SER A 51 8.93 5.22 -1.76
C SER A 51 8.62 6.50 -1.00
N ARG A 52 9.15 7.61 -1.49
CA ARG A 52 8.83 8.94 -1.00
C ARG A 52 7.71 9.56 -1.83
N THR A 53 6.82 10.32 -1.18
CA THR A 53 5.79 11.10 -1.85
C THR A 53 5.69 12.48 -1.22
N THR A 54 5.60 13.51 -2.06
CA THR A 54 5.32 14.88 -1.64
C THR A 54 3.91 15.28 -2.05
N ALA A 55 3.32 16.23 -1.33
CA ALA A 55 2.00 16.78 -1.63
C ALA A 55 2.05 18.30 -1.57
N ASP A 56 1.61 18.95 -2.63
CA ASP A 56 1.45 20.41 -2.72
C ASP A 56 -0.04 20.73 -2.83
N LEU A 57 -0.64 21.13 -1.71
CA LEU A 57 -2.09 21.26 -1.58
C LEU A 57 -2.50 22.73 -1.52
N LYS A 58 -3.34 23.16 -2.47
CA LYS A 58 -4.09 24.42 -2.38
C LYS A 58 -5.13 24.35 -1.25
N PRO A 59 -5.67 25.48 -0.76
CA PRO A 59 -6.49 25.50 0.46
C PRO A 59 -7.70 24.57 0.42
N SER A 60 -8.41 24.51 -0.71
CA SER A 60 -9.57 23.61 -0.86
C SER A 60 -9.15 22.14 -0.78
N SER A 61 -8.08 21.76 -1.48
CA SER A 61 -7.56 20.38 -1.46
C SER A 61 -7.00 20.01 -0.09
N TYR A 62 -6.39 20.96 0.62
CA TYR A 62 -5.95 20.75 2.00
C TYR A 62 -7.14 20.48 2.93
N GLN A 63 -8.22 21.26 2.82
CA GLN A 63 -9.45 21.03 3.61
C GLN A 63 -10.06 19.66 3.30
N ASP A 64 -10.19 19.29 2.03
CA ASP A 64 -10.70 17.98 1.63
C ASP A 64 -9.82 16.84 2.18
N MET A 65 -8.50 17.01 2.16
CA MET A 65 -7.55 16.03 2.68
C MET A 65 -7.61 15.91 4.21
N MET A 66 -7.79 17.01 4.94
CA MET A 66 -7.98 17.01 6.40
C MET A 66 -9.21 16.20 6.82
N VAL A 67 -10.28 16.21 6.02
CA VAL A 67 -11.52 15.47 6.28
C VAL A 67 -11.45 14.03 5.76
N GLY A 68 -10.99 13.85 4.52
CA GLY A 68 -11.03 12.58 3.79
C GLY A 68 -9.86 11.63 4.06
N GLY A 69 -8.77 12.16 4.64
CA GLY A 69 -7.51 11.46 4.85
C GLY A 69 -6.67 11.32 3.59
N PHE A 70 -5.42 10.92 3.78
CA PHE A 70 -4.51 10.56 2.70
C PHE A 70 -4.67 9.07 2.38
N ARG A 71 -5.26 8.74 1.24
CA ARG A 71 -5.60 7.37 0.84
C ARG A 71 -4.57 6.83 -0.13
N LEU A 72 -4.16 5.58 0.06
CA LEU A 72 -3.22 4.88 -0.79
C LEU A 72 -3.77 3.54 -1.24
N HIS A 73 -3.39 3.18 -2.46
CA HIS A 73 -3.49 1.84 -3.02
C HIS A 73 -2.08 1.40 -3.37
N GLN A 74 -1.61 0.30 -2.79
CA GLN A 74 -0.27 -0.24 -3.05
C GLN A 74 -0.34 -1.71 -3.40
N GLU A 75 0.35 -2.07 -4.48
CA GLU A 75 0.51 -3.44 -4.94
C GLU A 75 1.88 -3.97 -4.54
N PHE A 76 1.93 -5.24 -4.11
CA PHE A 76 3.13 -5.89 -3.62
C PHE A 76 3.26 -7.30 -4.18
N ASP A 77 4.42 -7.58 -4.77
CA ASP A 77 4.86 -8.95 -5.03
C ASP A 77 5.64 -9.46 -3.82
N VAL A 78 5.08 -10.48 -3.16
CA VAL A 78 5.58 -11.01 -1.89
C VAL A 78 6.01 -12.46 -2.07
N PRO A 79 7.23 -12.87 -1.67
CA PRO A 79 7.65 -14.26 -1.73
C PRO A 79 6.67 -15.20 -1.01
N ILE A 80 6.38 -16.36 -1.60
CA ILE A 80 5.37 -17.31 -1.08
C ILE A 80 5.66 -17.83 0.33
N ASN A 81 6.92 -17.77 0.78
CA ASN A 81 7.35 -18.18 2.11
C ASN A 81 7.27 -17.05 3.16
N ALA A 82 6.79 -15.87 2.79
CA ALA A 82 6.55 -14.79 3.74
C ALA A 82 5.36 -15.11 4.66
N THR A 83 5.51 -14.86 5.96
CA THR A 83 4.49 -15.01 6.98
C THR A 83 3.88 -13.69 7.42
N SER A 84 4.54 -12.56 7.13
CA SER A 84 3.98 -11.23 7.38
C SER A 84 4.43 -10.18 6.38
N LEU A 85 3.54 -9.23 6.10
CA LEU A 85 3.84 -7.97 5.41
C LEU A 85 3.69 -6.83 6.42
N ARG A 86 4.73 -6.01 6.57
CA ARG A 86 4.70 -4.83 7.44
C ARG A 86 4.76 -3.58 6.59
N LEU A 87 3.79 -2.71 6.81
CA LEU A 87 3.70 -1.39 6.19
C LEU A 87 4.09 -0.34 7.22
N GLY A 88 4.84 0.66 6.79
CA GLY A 88 5.26 1.79 7.59
C GLY A 88 5.05 3.09 6.81
N VAL A 89 4.61 4.12 7.52
CA VAL A 89 4.56 5.49 6.97
C VAL A 89 5.24 6.41 7.95
N GLU A 90 6.19 7.19 7.46
CA GLU A 90 6.81 8.29 8.20
C GLU A 90 6.37 9.63 7.61
N ASP A 91 5.85 10.51 8.47
CA ASP A 91 5.67 11.92 8.17
C ASP A 91 7.00 12.63 8.44
N GLU A 92 7.64 13.12 7.39
CA GLU A 92 8.98 13.69 7.50
C GLU A 92 9.02 14.99 8.29
N LEU A 93 7.92 15.75 8.31
CA LEU A 93 7.88 17.08 8.92
C LEU A 93 7.81 17.00 10.44
N ASN A 94 7.24 15.93 11.00
CA ASN A 94 7.13 15.72 12.44
C ASN A 94 7.78 14.43 12.95
N ARG A 95 8.37 13.62 12.05
CA ARG A 95 9.02 12.33 12.31
C ARG A 95 8.11 11.30 13.00
N LYS A 96 6.79 11.44 12.86
CA LYS A 96 5.84 10.44 13.35
C LYS A 96 5.83 9.25 12.41
N LEU A 97 5.89 8.06 13.01
CA LEU A 97 5.83 6.80 12.30
C LEU A 97 4.53 6.07 12.66
N GLY A 98 3.79 5.64 11.64
CA GLY A 98 2.68 4.70 11.75
C GLY A 98 3.05 3.35 11.14
N THR A 99 2.61 2.25 11.73
CA THR A 99 2.86 0.90 11.20
C THR A 99 1.61 0.03 11.24
N VAL A 100 1.50 -0.86 10.25
CA VAL A 100 0.48 -1.91 10.17
C VAL A 100 1.16 -3.23 9.85
N VAL A 101 0.72 -4.31 10.49
CA VAL A 101 1.20 -5.66 10.23
C VAL A 101 0.05 -6.51 9.70
N ILE A 102 0.28 -7.15 8.56
CA ILE A 102 -0.65 -8.07 7.91
C ILE A 102 -0.05 -9.47 8.01
N SER A 103 -0.81 -10.41 8.56
CA SER A 103 -0.43 -11.83 8.58
C SER A 103 -0.68 -12.44 7.21
N LEU A 104 0.27 -13.25 6.74
CA LEU A 104 0.25 -13.88 5.43
C LEU A 104 0.21 -15.42 5.53
N PRO A 105 -0.38 -16.11 4.54
CA PRO A 105 -1.15 -15.53 3.44
C PRO A 105 -2.47 -14.92 3.94
N VAL A 106 -2.92 -13.85 3.30
CA VAL A 106 -4.26 -13.28 3.60
C VAL A 106 -5.31 -14.34 3.25
N PRO A 107 -6.21 -14.72 4.17
CA PRO A 107 -7.25 -15.69 3.87
C PRO A 107 -8.19 -15.13 2.79
N PRO A 108 -8.72 -15.99 1.89
CA PRO A 108 -9.67 -15.56 0.89
C PRO A 108 -10.90 -14.93 1.56
N ALA A 109 -11.50 -13.93 0.92
CA ALA A 109 -12.68 -13.29 1.46
C ALA A 109 -13.83 -14.33 1.58
N PRO A 110 -14.64 -14.29 2.66
CA PRO A 110 -15.67 -15.31 2.92
C PRO A 110 -16.72 -15.53 1.82
N ASN A 111 -16.77 -14.69 0.78
CA ASN A 111 -17.77 -14.74 -0.30
C ASN A 111 -17.23 -14.38 -1.69
N GLU A 112 -15.93 -14.54 -1.95
CA GLU A 112 -15.45 -14.46 -3.34
C GLU A 112 -15.76 -15.80 -4.04
N PRO A 113 -16.58 -15.82 -5.12
CA PRO A 113 -16.65 -17.00 -5.95
C PRO A 113 -15.24 -17.23 -6.49
N THR A 114 -14.63 -18.33 -6.03
CA THR A 114 -13.36 -18.81 -6.56
C THR A 114 -13.51 -18.85 -8.07
N SER A 115 -12.89 -17.90 -8.78
CA SER A 115 -12.72 -17.94 -10.24
C SER A 115 -11.68 -19.01 -10.57
N ALA A 116 -11.91 -20.24 -10.11
CA ALA A 116 -11.30 -21.44 -10.64
C ALA A 116 -12.28 -22.02 -11.67
N LYS A 117 -12.28 -21.41 -12.85
CA LYS A 117 -12.44 -22.12 -14.12
C LYS A 117 -12.06 -21.14 -15.23
N ALA A 118 -10.92 -21.45 -15.83
CA ALA A 118 -10.51 -21.07 -17.17
C ALA A 118 -11.52 -20.18 -17.93
N ARG A 119 -11.12 -18.94 -18.23
CA ARG A 119 -11.46 -18.36 -19.52
C ARG A 119 -10.85 -19.26 -20.59
N SER A 120 -11.52 -20.37 -20.91
CA SER A 120 -11.42 -20.93 -22.24
C SER A 120 -12.06 -19.89 -23.15
N LEU A 121 -11.22 -19.01 -23.70
CA LEU A 121 -11.59 -18.24 -24.87
C LEU A 121 -12.06 -19.26 -25.93
N PRO A 122 -13.25 -19.10 -26.53
CA PRO A 122 -13.59 -19.91 -27.69
C PRO A 122 -12.58 -19.63 -28.81
N GLU A 123 -12.08 -20.69 -29.44
CA GLU A 123 -11.23 -20.65 -30.62
C GLU A 123 -11.96 -19.84 -31.70
N ILE A 124 -11.36 -18.75 -32.17
CA ILE A 124 -11.88 -17.98 -33.29
C ILE A 124 -11.47 -18.74 -34.55
N GLU A 125 -12.40 -19.44 -35.19
CA GLU A 125 -12.17 -19.99 -36.54
C GLU A 125 -12.03 -18.82 -37.53
N PRO A 126 -10.98 -18.81 -38.39
CA PRO A 126 -10.84 -17.82 -39.44
C PRO A 126 -11.73 -18.20 -40.65
N ASP A 127 -12.40 -17.20 -41.22
CA ASP A 127 -13.04 -17.26 -42.55
C ASP A 127 -12.01 -16.90 -43.63
#